data_AF-A0A2V8J3T8-F1
#
_entry.id   AF-A0A2V8J3T8-F1
#
_cell.length_a   1.000
_cell.length_b   1.000
_cell.length_c   1.000
_cell.angle_alpha   90.00
_cell.angle_beta   90.00
_cell.angle_gamma   90.00
#
_symmetry.space_group_name_H-M   'P 1'
#
loop_
_entity.id
_entity.type
_entity.pdbx_description
1 polymer ?
#
loop_
_entity_poly.entity_id
_entity_poly.type
_entity_poly.pdbx_seq_one_letter_code
_entity_poly.pdbx_strand_id
1 'polypeptide(L)'
;MKPLGWLTTMRLTPTVLIVLWMLLPRIDGRQAHSPQADVSIDMRNVHLRVSDDAALDVNWIHGRLHSTSPDRPPVFDDQSSFTMEIDDAEVALDAASLTALVNRAFAFKGSNLSDLRVSFDGNNIVQRGKLSKGISVPFTVTASVTATAEGQLVIHPVKVKAAGIPAAKLMGLFGVELQDLIKGRPEAGIAVHENDLILDPAKLLPPPATRGRIVKAFVRGDRLVQILVSRERDPLRPAHDVQR
;
A
#
# COMPACT_ATOMS: atom_id res chain seq x y z
N MET A 1 83.98 31.31 24.17
CA MET A 1 84.73 30.24 23.47
C MET A 1 83.83 29.01 23.36
N LYS A 2 83.51 28.56 22.14
CA LYS A 2 82.92 27.23 21.81
C LYS A 2 84.06 26.30 21.35
N PRO A 3 83.91 24.96 21.44
CA PRO A 3 83.36 24.16 20.32
C PRO A 3 82.36 23.08 20.84
N LEU A 4 81.23 22.76 20.20
CA LEU A 4 80.91 22.15 18.89
C LEU A 4 81.34 20.67 18.72
N GLY A 5 80.34 19.83 18.42
CA GLY A 5 80.44 18.41 18.03
C GLY A 5 79.73 17.51 19.06
N TRP A 6 78.83 16.58 18.75
CA TRP A 6 78.68 15.76 17.55
C TRP A 6 77.26 15.13 17.53
N LEU A 7 76.70 14.97 16.32
CA LEU A 7 75.45 14.26 16.05
C LEU A 7 75.67 12.76 16.20
N THR A 8 74.88 12.10 17.05
CA THR A 8 74.82 10.64 17.11
C THR A 8 73.90 10.13 16.00
N THR A 9 74.49 9.68 14.90
CA THR A 9 73.83 8.93 13.83
C THR A 9 73.39 7.57 14.37
N MET A 10 72.11 7.45 14.74
CA MET A 10 71.50 6.20 15.15
C MET A 10 71.23 5.35 13.90
N ARG A 11 72.12 4.40 13.61
CA ARG A 11 71.94 3.38 12.57
C ARG A 11 70.87 2.38 13.01
N LEU A 12 69.67 2.48 12.47
CA LEU A 12 68.61 1.49 12.61
C LEU A 12 69.02 0.21 11.86
N THR A 13 69.18 -0.88 12.61
CA THR A 13 69.40 -2.23 12.09
C THR A 13 68.10 -2.79 11.48
N PRO A 14 68.16 -3.57 10.38
CA PRO A 14 66.99 -3.96 9.59
C PRO A 14 66.10 -5.04 10.24
N THR A 15 66.42 -5.50 11.46
CA THR A 15 65.75 -6.64 12.11
C THR A 15 64.49 -6.23 12.89
N VAL A 16 64.25 -4.93 13.13
CA VAL A 16 63.09 -4.43 13.89
C VAL A 16 61.89 -4.06 12.99
N LEU A 17 61.93 -4.39 11.69
CA LEU A 17 60.83 -4.08 10.78
C LEU A 17 59.76 -5.19 10.65
N ILE A 18 60.07 -6.42 11.09
CA ILE A 18 59.18 -7.58 10.85
C ILE A 18 58.22 -7.85 12.03
N VAL A 19 58.61 -7.54 13.27
CA VAL A 19 57.73 -7.77 14.44
C VAL A 19 56.67 -6.66 14.58
N LEU A 20 56.92 -5.46 14.05
CA LEU A 20 55.96 -4.34 14.13
C LEU A 20 54.77 -4.48 13.16
N TRP A 21 54.85 -5.37 12.17
CA TRP A 21 53.75 -5.65 11.24
C TRP A 21 52.70 -6.63 11.80
N MET A 22 52.99 -7.33 12.91
CA MET A 22 52.08 -8.29 13.53
C MET A 22 51.24 -7.74 14.69
N LEU A 23 51.49 -6.51 15.13
CA LEU A 23 50.77 -5.83 16.22
C LEU A 23 49.89 -4.67 15.76
N LEU A 24 49.80 -4.41 14.46
CA LEU A 24 48.69 -3.62 13.94
C LEU A 24 47.43 -4.47 14.07
N PRO A 25 46.35 -3.97 14.71
CA PRO A 25 45.06 -4.62 14.57
C PRO A 25 44.83 -4.77 13.06
N ARG A 26 44.62 -6.01 12.61
CA ARG A 26 43.98 -6.21 11.32
C ARG A 26 42.69 -5.44 11.42
N ILE A 27 42.64 -4.26 10.81
CA ILE A 27 41.37 -3.64 10.50
C ILE A 27 40.80 -4.62 9.48
N ASP A 28 40.10 -5.63 9.99
CA ASP A 28 39.15 -6.37 9.20
C ASP A 28 38.29 -5.28 8.60
N GLY A 29 38.48 -5.04 7.30
CA GLY A 29 37.53 -4.34 6.48
C GLY A 29 36.27 -5.17 6.43
N ARG A 30 35.57 -5.28 7.57
CA ARG A 30 34.12 -5.25 7.56
C ARG A 30 33.83 -3.94 6.87
N GLN A 31 33.61 -4.01 5.57
CA GLN A 31 32.79 -3.04 4.89
C GLN A 31 31.56 -2.92 5.80
N ALA A 32 31.50 -1.83 6.56
CA ALA A 32 30.26 -1.39 7.12
C ALA A 32 29.37 -1.27 5.90
N HIS A 33 28.49 -2.25 5.67
CA HIS A 33 27.36 -2.07 4.78
C HIS A 33 26.74 -0.79 5.31
N SER A 34 26.93 0.30 4.55
CA SER A 34 26.25 1.55 4.88
C SER A 34 24.79 1.15 4.97
N PRO A 35 24.11 1.38 6.11
CA PRO A 35 22.67 1.12 6.19
C PRO A 35 22.08 1.79 4.97
N GLN A 36 21.48 1.00 4.09
CA GLN A 36 20.92 1.51 2.85
C GLN A 36 19.99 2.64 3.26
N ALA A 37 20.33 3.88 2.90
CA ALA A 37 19.66 5.04 3.44
C ALA A 37 18.18 4.99 3.00
N ASP A 38 17.28 4.84 3.96
CA ASP A 38 15.84 4.92 3.73
C ASP A 38 15.55 6.24 2.98
N VAL A 39 15.00 6.13 1.77
CA VAL A 39 14.65 7.31 0.98
C VAL A 39 13.31 7.83 1.50
N SER A 40 13.32 8.98 2.18
CA SER A 40 12.07 9.60 2.65
C SER A 40 11.30 10.22 1.50
N ILE A 41 9.96 10.16 1.56
CA ILE A 41 9.05 10.79 0.60
C ILE A 41 8.09 11.74 1.33
N ASP A 42 7.87 12.90 0.72
CA ASP A 42 6.83 13.86 1.07
C ASP A 42 6.11 14.23 -0.23
N MET A 43 4.82 13.95 -0.30
CA MET A 43 3.98 14.30 -1.44
C MET A 43 2.84 15.19 -0.95
N ARG A 44 2.53 16.25 -1.69
CA ARG A 44 1.39 17.12 -1.40
C ARG A 44 0.69 17.52 -2.68
N ASN A 45 -0.63 17.38 -2.72
CA ASN A 45 -1.48 17.73 -3.87
C ASN A 45 -1.00 17.09 -5.18
N VAL A 46 -0.73 15.78 -5.13
CA VAL A 46 -0.20 15.01 -6.26
C VAL A 46 -1.30 14.14 -6.85
N HIS A 47 -1.47 14.15 -8.17
CA HIS A 47 -2.28 13.16 -8.86
C HIS A 47 -1.40 11.97 -9.25
N LEU A 48 -1.34 10.98 -8.36
CA LEU A 48 -0.43 9.84 -8.47
C LEU A 48 -1.06 8.73 -9.32
N ARG A 49 -0.58 8.56 -10.56
CA ARG A 49 -1.04 7.49 -11.45
C ARG A 49 -0.52 6.13 -10.95
N VAL A 50 -1.44 5.25 -10.55
CA VAL A 50 -1.12 3.90 -10.04
C VAL A 50 -1.32 2.82 -11.10
N SER A 51 -2.03 3.12 -12.18
CA SER A 51 -2.14 2.27 -13.36
C SER A 51 -2.53 3.11 -14.57
N ASP A 52 -2.72 2.49 -15.74
CA ASP A 52 -3.05 3.25 -16.93
C ASP A 52 -4.40 3.97 -16.89
N ASP A 53 -5.32 3.46 -16.08
CA ASP A 53 -6.70 3.96 -16.00
C ASP A 53 -7.10 4.36 -14.57
N ALA A 54 -6.14 4.42 -13.64
CA ALA A 54 -6.41 4.78 -12.25
C ALA A 54 -5.32 5.66 -11.64
N ALA A 55 -5.76 6.66 -10.88
CA ALA A 55 -4.91 7.55 -10.13
C ALA A 55 -5.45 7.80 -8.72
N LEU A 56 -4.53 8.10 -7.80
CA LEU A 56 -4.81 8.55 -6.44
C LEU A 56 -4.66 10.07 -6.40
N ASP A 57 -5.68 10.76 -5.91
CA ASP A 57 -5.55 12.16 -5.51
C ASP A 57 -4.92 12.20 -4.12
N VAL A 58 -3.63 12.50 -4.07
CA VAL A 58 -2.86 12.61 -2.85
C VAL A 58 -3.07 14.02 -2.29
N ASN A 59 -3.80 14.13 -1.17
CA ASN A 59 -3.79 15.37 -0.40
C ASN A 59 -2.41 15.54 0.23
N TRP A 60 -1.95 14.49 0.93
CA TRP A 60 -0.60 14.38 1.45
C TRP A 60 -0.19 12.92 1.70
N ILE A 61 1.08 12.60 1.52
CA ILE A 61 1.73 11.34 1.94
C ILE A 61 3.07 11.70 2.59
N HIS A 62 3.31 11.17 3.78
CA HIS A 62 4.63 11.09 4.40
C HIS A 62 5.02 9.61 4.52
N GLY A 63 6.26 9.28 4.16
CA GLY A 63 6.69 7.89 4.19
C GLY A 63 8.13 7.67 3.77
N ARG A 64 8.47 6.42 3.50
CA ARG A 64 9.81 5.97 3.10
C ARG A 64 9.72 4.94 1.98
N LEU A 65 10.71 4.93 1.10
CA LEU A 65 10.89 3.90 0.10
C LEU A 65 11.96 2.93 0.58
N HIS A 66 11.57 1.66 0.62
CA HIS A 66 12.45 0.54 0.93
C HIS A 66 12.81 -0.17 -0.36
N SER A 67 14.09 -0.34 -0.64
CA SER A 67 14.49 -1.14 -1.79
C SER A 67 14.04 -2.58 -1.64
N THR A 68 13.61 -3.19 -2.74
CA THR A 68 13.37 -4.64 -2.81
C THR A 68 14.66 -5.42 -3.08
N SER A 69 15.79 -4.74 -3.34
CA SER A 69 17.10 -5.33 -3.55
C SER A 69 18.12 -4.77 -2.53
N PRO A 70 18.83 -5.61 -1.75
CA PRO A 70 19.77 -5.14 -0.72
C PRO A 70 20.96 -4.34 -1.29
N ASP A 71 21.32 -4.58 -2.56
CA ASP A 71 22.52 -4.00 -3.17
C ASP A 71 22.20 -2.87 -4.16
N ARG A 72 20.93 -2.47 -4.31
CA ARG A 72 20.52 -1.43 -5.27
C ARG A 72 19.55 -0.46 -4.62
N PRO A 73 19.72 0.86 -4.83
CA PRO A 73 18.75 1.84 -4.35
C PRO A 73 17.40 1.69 -5.07
N PRO A 74 16.30 2.18 -4.48
CA PRO A 74 15.03 2.37 -5.18
C PRO A 74 15.22 3.13 -6.49
N VAL A 75 14.62 2.63 -7.57
CA VAL A 75 14.55 3.32 -8.86
C VAL A 75 13.11 3.76 -9.07
N PHE A 76 12.88 5.08 -9.06
CA PHE A 76 11.52 5.65 -9.13
C PHE A 76 10.73 5.23 -10.37
N ASP A 77 11.41 5.04 -11.50
CA ASP A 77 10.80 4.60 -12.77
C ASP A 77 10.49 3.08 -12.79
N ASP A 78 11.01 2.32 -11.82
CA ASP A 78 10.72 0.90 -11.65
C ASP A 78 10.00 0.68 -10.31
N GLN A 79 8.67 0.67 -10.37
CA GLN A 79 7.79 0.44 -9.22
C GLN A 79 7.99 -0.93 -8.54
N SER A 80 8.68 -1.88 -9.17
CA SER A 80 9.00 -3.18 -8.56
C SER A 80 10.29 -3.14 -7.72
N SER A 81 11.10 -2.10 -7.89
CA SER A 81 12.38 -1.93 -7.19
C SER A 81 12.22 -1.44 -5.75
N PHE A 82 11.02 -1.06 -5.32
CA PHE A 82 10.77 -0.57 -3.97
C PHE A 82 9.38 -0.91 -3.41
N THR A 83 9.30 -0.91 -2.09
CA THR A 83 8.06 -0.87 -1.30
C THR A 83 7.93 0.51 -0.68
N MET A 84 6.74 1.08 -0.72
CA MET A 84 6.44 2.35 -0.05
C MET A 84 5.88 2.06 1.34
N GLU A 85 6.57 2.48 2.39
CA GLU A 85 6.06 2.51 3.76
C GLU A 85 5.43 3.86 4.03
N ILE A 86 4.16 3.85 4.42
CA ILE A 86 3.39 5.04 4.75
C ILE A 86 3.50 5.28 6.26
N ASP A 87 4.00 6.46 6.62
CA ASP A 87 3.95 6.91 8.00
C ASP A 87 2.55 7.46 8.32
N ASP A 88 2.07 8.33 7.44
CA ASP A 88 0.73 8.89 7.44
C ASP A 88 0.36 9.34 6.01
N ALA A 89 -0.92 9.22 5.63
CA ALA A 89 -1.42 9.76 4.36
C ALA A 89 -2.91 10.11 4.39
N GLU A 90 -3.32 11.07 3.55
CA GLU A 90 -4.70 11.24 3.09
C GLU A 90 -4.71 11.17 1.55
N VAL A 91 -5.42 10.17 1.04
CA VAL A 91 -5.58 9.93 -0.40
C VAL A 91 -7.05 9.81 -0.75
N ALA A 92 -7.38 10.11 -2.00
CA ALA A 92 -8.73 9.99 -2.52
C ALA A 92 -8.76 9.34 -3.91
N LEU A 93 -9.88 8.70 -4.24
CA LEU A 93 -10.14 8.05 -5.52
C LEU A 93 -11.46 8.55 -6.09
N ASP A 94 -11.49 8.92 -7.37
CA ASP A 94 -12.75 9.13 -8.10
C ASP A 94 -13.40 7.83 -8.57
N ALA A 95 -14.62 8.00 -9.08
CA ALA A 95 -15.43 6.96 -9.68
C ALA A 95 -14.72 6.28 -10.87
N ALA A 96 -13.96 7.02 -11.68
CA ALA A 96 -13.25 6.47 -12.83
C ALA A 96 -12.13 5.54 -12.38
N SER A 97 -11.28 6.01 -11.47
CA SER A 97 -10.16 5.23 -10.90
C SER A 97 -10.67 4.02 -10.11
N LEU A 98 -11.72 4.17 -9.30
CA LEU A 98 -12.36 3.02 -8.63
C LEU A 98 -12.93 2.02 -9.63
N THR A 99 -13.56 2.49 -10.71
CA THR A 99 -14.07 1.62 -11.77
C THR A 99 -12.95 0.80 -12.40
N ALA A 100 -11.83 1.44 -12.75
CA ALA A 100 -10.67 0.76 -13.32
C ALA A 100 -10.09 -0.29 -12.35
N LEU A 101 -9.85 0.09 -11.10
CA LEU A 101 -9.31 -0.81 -10.07
C LEU A 101 -10.22 -2.00 -9.80
N VAL A 102 -11.53 -1.78 -9.69
CA VAL A 102 -12.51 -2.85 -9.47
C VAL A 102 -12.57 -3.79 -10.68
N ASN A 103 -12.61 -3.27 -11.91
CA ASN A 103 -12.59 -4.13 -13.10
C ASN A 103 -11.32 -4.97 -13.15
N ARG A 104 -10.15 -4.39 -12.87
CA ARG A 104 -8.89 -5.13 -12.79
C ARG A 104 -8.94 -6.21 -11.71
N ALA A 105 -9.43 -5.89 -10.52
CA ALA A 105 -9.56 -6.82 -9.41
C ALA A 105 -10.52 -7.99 -9.70
N PHE A 106 -11.45 -7.84 -10.66
CA PHE A 106 -12.38 -8.91 -11.08
C PHE A 106 -12.12 -9.46 -12.50
N ALA A 107 -11.03 -9.04 -13.17
CA ALA A 107 -10.63 -9.49 -14.52
C ALA A 107 -9.90 -10.85 -14.53
N PHE A 108 -10.41 -11.85 -13.82
CA PHE A 108 -9.80 -13.17 -13.71
C PHE A 108 -10.67 -14.26 -14.32
N LYS A 109 -10.02 -15.36 -14.72
CA LYS A 109 -10.71 -16.54 -15.24
C LYS A 109 -11.63 -17.13 -14.15
N GLY A 110 -12.92 -17.25 -14.47
CA GLY A 110 -13.94 -17.77 -13.54
C GLY A 110 -14.67 -16.70 -12.73
N SER A 111 -14.36 -15.41 -12.93
CA SER A 111 -15.22 -14.33 -12.45
C SER A 111 -16.58 -14.39 -13.14
N ASN A 112 -17.65 -14.29 -12.37
CA ASN A 112 -19.01 -14.13 -12.89
C ASN A 112 -19.40 -12.65 -13.02
N LEU A 113 -18.50 -11.73 -12.67
CA LEU A 113 -18.76 -10.30 -12.65
C LEU A 113 -18.13 -9.62 -13.85
N SER A 114 -18.91 -8.76 -14.52
CA SER A 114 -18.45 -7.95 -15.64
C SER A 114 -19.14 -6.58 -15.69
N ASP A 115 -18.66 -5.70 -16.58
CA ASP A 115 -19.19 -4.35 -16.79
C ASP A 115 -19.32 -3.53 -15.49
N LEU A 116 -18.34 -3.70 -14.59
CA LEU A 116 -18.37 -3.07 -13.28
C LEU A 116 -18.22 -1.55 -13.45
N ARG A 117 -19.06 -0.78 -12.75
CA ARG A 117 -19.01 0.68 -12.71
C ARG A 117 -19.23 1.16 -11.30
N VAL A 118 -18.41 2.12 -10.87
CA VAL A 118 -18.50 2.74 -9.56
C VAL A 118 -18.99 4.18 -9.73
N SER A 119 -19.81 4.62 -8.78
CA SER A 119 -20.33 6.00 -8.67
C SER A 119 -20.58 6.30 -7.20
N PHE A 120 -20.92 7.54 -6.88
CA PHE A 120 -21.22 7.97 -5.51
C PHE A 120 -22.66 8.47 -5.41
N ASP A 121 -23.30 8.23 -4.27
CA ASP A 121 -24.65 8.72 -3.94
C ASP A 121 -24.70 9.08 -2.45
N GLY A 122 -24.69 10.39 -2.16
CA GLY A 122 -24.52 10.91 -0.81
C GLY A 122 -23.24 10.40 -0.17
N ASN A 123 -23.35 9.70 0.95
CA ASN A 123 -22.22 9.13 1.68
C ASN A 123 -21.89 7.68 1.28
N ASN A 124 -22.51 7.17 0.21
CA ASN A 124 -22.38 5.77 -0.21
C ASN A 124 -21.65 5.65 -1.54
N ILE A 125 -21.01 4.49 -1.71
CA ILE A 125 -20.59 4.00 -3.02
C ILE A 125 -21.77 3.28 -3.68
N VAL A 126 -21.96 3.51 -4.98
CA VAL A 126 -22.91 2.78 -5.81
C VAL A 126 -22.15 2.03 -6.89
N GLN A 127 -22.12 0.71 -6.76
CA GLN A 127 -21.54 -0.22 -7.73
C GLN A 127 -22.64 -0.81 -8.61
N ARG A 128 -22.40 -0.83 -9.92
CA ARG A 128 -23.25 -1.50 -10.91
C ARG A 128 -22.42 -2.50 -11.70
N GLY A 129 -23.08 -3.49 -12.27
CA GLY A 129 -22.43 -4.45 -13.16
C GLY A 129 -23.39 -5.51 -13.63
N LYS A 130 -22.82 -6.57 -14.21
CA LYS A 130 -23.54 -7.78 -14.61
C LYS A 130 -22.99 -8.99 -13.87
N LEU A 131 -23.88 -9.83 -13.39
CA LEU A 131 -23.57 -11.15 -12.86
C LEU A 131 -23.98 -12.19 -13.90
N SER A 132 -23.05 -13.04 -14.32
CA SER A 132 -23.27 -14.06 -15.35
C SER A 132 -23.15 -15.45 -14.75
N LYS A 133 -24.28 -16.17 -14.66
CA LYS A 133 -24.36 -17.57 -14.20
C LYS A 133 -25.43 -18.29 -15.03
N GLY A 134 -25.07 -18.70 -16.24
CA GLY A 134 -25.99 -19.22 -17.26
C GLY A 134 -26.79 -18.13 -17.99
N ILE A 135 -27.31 -17.14 -17.25
CA ILE A 135 -27.89 -15.90 -17.77
C ILE A 135 -27.13 -14.68 -17.22
N SER A 136 -27.16 -13.57 -17.96
CA SER A 136 -26.54 -12.31 -17.53
C SER A 136 -27.58 -11.40 -16.88
N VAL A 137 -27.38 -11.07 -15.60
CA VAL A 137 -28.31 -10.28 -14.78
C VAL A 137 -27.63 -9.00 -14.34
N PRO A 138 -28.17 -7.81 -14.67
CA PRO A 138 -27.63 -6.56 -14.17
C PRO A 138 -27.90 -6.43 -12.69
N PHE A 139 -26.93 -5.92 -11.93
CA PHE A 139 -27.08 -5.66 -10.50
C PHE A 139 -26.69 -4.23 -10.15
N THR A 140 -27.14 -3.79 -8.98
CA THR A 140 -26.74 -2.54 -8.35
C THR A 140 -26.60 -2.75 -6.85
N VAL A 141 -25.47 -2.35 -6.30
CA VAL A 141 -25.17 -2.34 -4.86
C VAL A 141 -24.93 -0.90 -4.45
N THR A 142 -25.70 -0.40 -3.49
CA THR A 142 -25.35 0.78 -2.71
C THR A 142 -24.72 0.28 -1.42
N ALA A 143 -23.56 0.80 -1.06
CA ALA A 143 -22.80 0.36 0.11
C ALA A 143 -22.18 1.54 0.85
N SER A 144 -22.13 1.39 2.18
CA SER A 144 -21.31 2.25 3.03
C SER A 144 -19.89 1.72 3.09
N VAL A 145 -18.94 2.58 3.44
CA VAL A 145 -17.52 2.24 3.50
C VAL A 145 -16.95 2.60 4.87
N THR A 146 -16.22 1.67 5.47
CA THR A 146 -15.51 1.87 6.74
C THR A 146 -14.14 1.20 6.70
N ALA A 147 -13.36 1.34 7.77
CA ALA A 147 -12.07 0.69 7.93
C ALA A 147 -12.08 -0.22 9.17
N THR A 148 -11.47 -1.39 9.08
CA THR A 148 -11.27 -2.28 10.24
C THR A 148 -10.12 -1.79 11.12
N ALA A 149 -10.00 -2.34 12.33
CA ALA A 149 -8.87 -2.07 13.21
C ALA A 149 -7.53 -2.53 12.59
N GLU A 150 -7.57 -3.57 11.76
CA GLU A 150 -6.45 -4.16 11.03
C GLU A 150 -6.08 -3.36 9.75
N GLY A 151 -6.88 -2.36 9.41
CA GLY A 151 -6.70 -1.47 8.26
C GLY A 151 -7.15 -2.01 6.92
N GLN A 152 -8.12 -2.93 6.96
CA GLN A 152 -8.83 -3.35 5.77
C GLN A 152 -9.99 -2.40 5.51
N LEU A 153 -10.39 -2.28 4.25
CA LEU A 153 -11.59 -1.54 3.87
C LEU A 153 -12.79 -2.47 3.95
N VAL A 154 -13.85 -2.05 4.63
CA VAL A 154 -15.11 -2.79 4.69
C VAL A 154 -16.13 -2.08 3.82
N ILE A 155 -16.64 -2.78 2.82
CA ILE A 155 -17.77 -2.34 1.99
C ILE A 155 -19.01 -3.08 2.51
N HIS A 156 -19.87 -2.35 3.22
CA HIS A 156 -21.10 -2.89 3.81
C HIS A 156 -22.30 -2.54 2.91
N PRO A 157 -22.92 -3.53 2.23
CA PRO A 157 -24.09 -3.29 1.39
C PRO A 157 -25.28 -2.77 2.19
N VAL A 158 -25.79 -1.60 1.83
CA VAL A 158 -27.03 -1.04 2.41
C VAL A 158 -28.25 -1.35 1.54
N LYS A 159 -28.03 -1.55 0.24
CA LYS A 159 -29.10 -1.85 -0.71
C LYS A 159 -28.57 -2.64 -1.89
N VAL A 160 -29.23 -3.74 -2.21
CA VAL A 160 -28.88 -4.58 -3.37
C VAL A 160 -30.11 -4.74 -4.26
N LYS A 161 -29.91 -4.61 -5.57
CA LYS A 161 -30.90 -4.89 -6.61
C LYS A 161 -30.31 -5.80 -7.67
N ALA A 162 -31.12 -6.72 -8.20
CA ALA A 162 -30.82 -7.53 -9.38
C ALA A 162 -31.99 -7.42 -10.36
N ALA A 163 -31.70 -7.19 -11.64
CA ALA A 163 -32.71 -6.88 -12.67
C ALA A 163 -33.69 -5.77 -12.25
N GLY A 164 -33.22 -4.79 -11.46
CA GLY A 164 -34.05 -3.70 -10.92
C GLY A 164 -34.91 -4.09 -9.70
N ILE A 165 -35.00 -5.37 -9.35
CA ILE A 165 -35.78 -5.89 -8.22
C ILE A 165 -34.90 -5.92 -6.96
N PRO A 166 -35.38 -5.43 -5.80
CA PRO A 166 -34.64 -5.54 -4.54
C PRO A 166 -34.28 -7.00 -4.19
N ALA A 167 -33.02 -7.26 -3.86
CA ALA A 167 -32.53 -8.61 -3.58
C ALA A 167 -33.29 -9.29 -2.43
N ALA A 168 -33.66 -8.56 -1.38
CA ALA A 168 -34.48 -9.10 -0.28
C ALA A 168 -35.80 -9.72 -0.75
N LYS A 169 -36.43 -9.16 -1.79
CA LYS A 169 -37.65 -9.73 -2.39
C LYS A 169 -37.34 -11.01 -3.17
N LEU A 170 -36.16 -11.12 -3.77
CA LEU A 170 -35.71 -12.30 -4.51
C LEU A 170 -35.27 -13.42 -3.57
N MET A 171 -34.58 -13.11 -2.47
CA MET A 171 -34.15 -14.09 -1.46
C MET A 171 -35.35 -14.82 -0.86
N GLY A 172 -36.43 -14.09 -0.55
CA GLY A 172 -37.68 -14.69 -0.07
C GLY A 172 -38.42 -15.56 -1.09
N LEU A 173 -38.10 -15.43 -2.39
CA LEU A 173 -38.75 -16.20 -3.48
C LEU A 173 -37.88 -17.37 -3.98
N PHE A 174 -36.55 -17.22 -3.96
CA PHE A 174 -35.61 -18.14 -4.62
C PHE A 174 -34.51 -18.69 -3.70
N GLY A 175 -34.35 -18.19 -2.47
CA GLY A 175 -33.44 -18.77 -1.47
C GLY A 175 -31.95 -18.71 -1.78
N VAL A 176 -31.48 -17.69 -2.52
CA VAL A 176 -30.05 -17.54 -2.91
C VAL A 176 -29.37 -16.48 -2.05
N GLU A 177 -28.25 -16.82 -1.39
CA GLU A 177 -27.51 -15.91 -0.51
C GLU A 177 -26.47 -15.09 -1.31
N LEU A 178 -26.13 -13.87 -0.85
CA LEU A 178 -25.19 -12.98 -1.58
C LEU A 178 -23.78 -13.59 -1.68
N GLN A 179 -23.36 -14.34 -0.66
CA GLN A 179 -22.12 -15.13 -0.65
C GLN A 179 -22.05 -16.19 -1.77
N ASP A 180 -23.19 -16.68 -2.25
CA ASP A 180 -23.25 -17.64 -3.37
C ASP A 180 -23.07 -16.96 -4.74
N LEU A 181 -23.19 -15.63 -4.78
CA LEU A 181 -23.13 -14.81 -5.99
C LEU A 181 -21.73 -14.24 -6.22
N ILE A 182 -20.99 -13.95 -5.14
CA ILE A 182 -19.63 -13.42 -5.20
C ILE A 182 -18.69 -14.37 -4.47
N LYS A 183 -17.92 -15.15 -5.24
CA LYS A 183 -16.81 -15.91 -4.66
C LYS A 183 -15.74 -14.92 -4.20
N GLY A 184 -15.51 -14.86 -2.88
CA GLY A 184 -14.35 -14.17 -2.33
C GLY A 184 -13.05 -14.70 -2.94
N ARG A 185 -12.01 -13.88 -2.92
CA ARG A 185 -10.64 -14.18 -3.35
C ARG A 185 -9.65 -13.74 -2.29
N PRO A 186 -9.55 -14.47 -1.16
CA PRO A 186 -8.69 -14.09 -0.05
C PRO A 186 -7.22 -13.92 -0.46
N GLU A 187 -6.77 -14.70 -1.45
CA GLU A 187 -5.45 -14.62 -2.06
C GLU A 187 -5.21 -13.28 -2.77
N ALA A 188 -6.25 -12.71 -3.37
CA ALA A 188 -6.23 -11.41 -4.04
C ALA A 188 -6.60 -10.24 -3.09
N GLY A 189 -6.74 -10.50 -1.79
CA GLY A 189 -7.14 -9.49 -0.81
C GLY A 189 -8.63 -9.15 -0.82
N ILE A 190 -9.49 -10.04 -1.31
CA ILE A 190 -10.94 -9.87 -1.34
C ILE A 190 -11.56 -10.96 -0.49
N ALA A 191 -12.03 -10.65 0.71
CA ALA A 191 -12.78 -11.59 1.53
C ALA A 191 -14.25 -11.18 1.56
N VAL A 192 -15.14 -12.17 1.67
CA VAL A 192 -16.55 -11.97 1.97
C VAL A 192 -16.78 -12.56 3.34
N HIS A 193 -17.29 -11.76 4.26
CA HIS A 193 -17.64 -12.20 5.61
C HIS A 193 -19.05 -11.73 5.92
N GLU A 194 -19.97 -12.68 6.15
CA GLU A 194 -21.40 -12.42 6.23
C GLU A 194 -21.89 -11.66 4.98
N ASN A 195 -22.23 -10.37 5.11
CA ASN A 195 -22.64 -9.52 4.00
C ASN A 195 -21.58 -8.50 3.59
N ASP A 196 -20.44 -8.47 4.25
CA ASP A 196 -19.41 -7.48 4.03
C ASP A 196 -18.37 -7.97 3.04
N LEU A 197 -17.96 -7.07 2.15
CA LEU A 197 -16.78 -7.26 1.33
C LEU A 197 -15.60 -6.58 2.02
N ILE A 198 -14.68 -7.39 2.52
CA ILE A 198 -13.46 -6.94 3.19
C ILE A 198 -12.33 -6.94 2.18
N LEU A 199 -11.73 -5.77 1.98
CA LEU A 199 -10.70 -5.52 0.99
C LEU A 199 -9.37 -5.21 1.69
N ASP A 200 -8.31 -5.91 1.31
CA ASP A 200 -6.93 -5.63 1.73
C ASP A 200 -6.24 -4.78 0.65
N PRO A 201 -6.09 -3.45 0.86
CA PRO A 201 -5.52 -2.57 -0.14
C PRO A 201 -4.09 -2.95 -0.54
N ALA A 202 -3.32 -3.52 0.39
CA ALA A 202 -1.93 -3.91 0.15
C ALA A 202 -1.81 -5.04 -0.89
N LYS A 203 -2.87 -5.81 -1.12
CA LYS A 203 -2.94 -6.87 -2.14
C LYS A 203 -3.66 -6.45 -3.41
N LEU A 204 -4.56 -5.46 -3.30
CA LEU A 204 -5.40 -4.99 -4.41
C LEU A 204 -4.73 -3.94 -5.27
N LEU A 205 -3.90 -3.09 -4.65
CA LEU A 205 -3.23 -2.04 -5.38
C LEU A 205 -2.12 -2.64 -6.27
N PRO A 206 -1.92 -2.07 -7.47
CA PRO A 206 -0.75 -2.38 -8.25
C PRO A 206 0.55 -2.01 -7.53
N PRO A 207 1.70 -2.47 -8.03
CA PRO A 207 2.99 -1.93 -7.64
C PRO A 207 3.03 -0.40 -7.68
N PRO A 208 3.86 0.26 -6.84
CA PRO A 208 4.72 -0.34 -5.82
C PRO A 208 3.89 -0.91 -4.66
N ALA A 209 4.39 -1.98 -4.05
CA ALA A 209 3.75 -2.51 -2.84
C ALA A 209 3.71 -1.41 -1.78
N THR A 210 2.55 -1.19 -1.16
CA THR A 210 2.36 -0.14 -0.17
C THR A 210 2.09 -0.75 1.20
N ARG A 211 2.85 -0.35 2.21
CA ARG A 211 2.69 -0.74 3.61
C ARG A 211 2.12 0.44 4.38
N GLY A 212 0.83 0.35 4.69
CA GLY A 212 0.11 1.27 5.55
C GLY A 212 -1.13 0.58 6.09
N ARG A 213 -1.82 1.25 7.01
CA ARG A 213 -3.07 0.79 7.60
C ARG A 213 -4.13 1.87 7.40
N ILE A 214 -5.22 1.55 6.72
CA ILE A 214 -6.35 2.48 6.62
C ILE A 214 -6.98 2.61 8.01
N VAL A 215 -7.02 3.81 8.57
CA VAL A 215 -7.69 4.08 9.86
C VAL A 215 -9.05 4.73 9.68
N LYS A 216 -9.30 5.31 8.50
CA LYS A 216 -10.59 5.91 8.17
C LYS A 216 -10.81 5.81 6.67
N ALA A 217 -12.04 5.52 6.27
CA ALA A 217 -12.47 5.62 4.89
C ALA A 217 -13.90 6.15 4.85
N PHE A 218 -14.19 7.05 3.92
CA PHE A 218 -15.50 7.68 3.79
C PHE A 218 -15.67 8.31 2.41
N VAL A 219 -16.92 8.50 1.99
CA VAL A 219 -17.24 9.26 0.78
C VAL A 219 -17.31 10.75 1.11
N ARG A 220 -16.67 11.59 0.30
CA ARG A 220 -16.75 13.06 0.37
C ARG A 220 -16.97 13.58 -1.05
N GLY A 221 -18.19 14.05 -1.34
CA GLY A 221 -18.55 14.49 -2.68
C GLY A 221 -18.47 13.33 -3.68
N ASP A 222 -17.63 13.47 -4.70
CA ASP A 222 -17.39 12.48 -5.76
C ASP A 222 -16.11 11.65 -5.53
N ARG A 223 -15.64 11.55 -4.27
CA ARG A 223 -14.41 10.86 -3.91
C ARG A 223 -14.61 9.84 -2.79
N LEU A 224 -13.94 8.70 -2.89
CA LEU A 224 -13.64 7.85 -1.74
C LEU A 224 -12.34 8.34 -1.11
N VAL A 225 -12.41 8.88 0.10
CA VAL A 225 -11.26 9.34 0.87
C VAL A 225 -10.79 8.23 1.81
N GLN A 226 -9.48 8.06 1.94
CA GLN A 226 -8.82 7.13 2.86
C GLN A 226 -7.75 7.87 3.66
N ILE A 227 -7.73 7.64 4.96
CA ILE A 227 -6.66 8.09 5.85
C ILE A 227 -5.86 6.87 6.25
N LEU A 228 -4.55 6.91 6.02
CA LEU A 228 -3.61 5.84 6.32
C LEU A 228 -2.62 6.28 7.38
N VAL A 229 -2.15 5.33 8.17
CA VAL A 229 -1.04 5.49 9.12
C VAL A 229 -0.10 4.30 9.05
N SER A 230 1.06 4.39 9.68
CA SER A 230 2.01 3.29 9.78
C SER A 230 1.39 2.03 10.41
N ARG A 231 1.86 0.87 9.94
CA ARG A 231 1.52 -0.43 10.54
C ARG A 231 2.24 -0.63 11.88
N GLU A 232 3.44 -0.07 12.03
CA GLU A 232 4.15 -0.05 13.29
C GLU A 232 3.69 1.18 14.07
N ARG A 233 3.30 0.95 15.33
CA ARG A 233 3.02 2.06 16.25
C ARG A 233 4.38 2.57 16.70
N ASP A 234 4.88 3.64 16.09
CA ASP A 234 6.09 4.32 16.57
C ASP A 234 5.81 4.83 18.00
N PRO A 235 6.45 4.27 19.05
CA PRO A 235 6.22 4.70 20.42
C PRO A 235 6.70 6.12 20.70
N LEU A 236 7.48 6.72 19.80
CA LEU A 236 8.09 8.04 19.95
C LEU A 236 7.38 9.14 19.13
N ARG A 237 6.41 8.79 18.27
CA ARG A 237 5.62 9.79 17.54
C ARG A 237 4.46 10.29 18.39
N PRO A 238 4.37 11.60 18.68
CA PRO A 238 3.18 12.16 19.32
C PRO A 238 1.98 11.92 18.40
N ALA A 239 0.86 11.48 18.97
CA ALA A 239 -0.39 11.32 18.23
C ALA A 239 -0.73 12.68 17.58
N HIS A 240 -0.62 12.77 16.26
CA HIS A 240 -1.17 13.90 15.55
C HIS A 240 -2.69 13.78 15.68
N ASP A 241 -3.29 14.74 16.39
CA ASP A 241 -4.74 14.85 16.54
C ASP A 241 -5.38 14.83 15.15
N VAL A 242 -6.02 13.70 14.85
CA VAL A 242 -6.94 13.54 13.72
C VAL A 242 -8.23 14.26 14.09
N GLN A 243 -8.15 15.58 14.22
CA GLN A 243 -9.29 16.47 14.33
C GLN A 243 -9.07 17.64 13.38
N ARG A 244 -9.41 17.47 12.10
CA ARG A 244 -10.13 18.46 11.28
C ARG A 244 -10.96 17.75 10.22
#